data_AF-A0A258CVU7-F1
#
_entry.id   AF-A0A258CVU7-F1
#
_cell.length_a   1.000
_cell.length_b   1.000
_cell.length_c   1.000
_cell.angle_alpha   90.00
_cell.angle_beta   90.00
_cell.angle_gamma   90.00
#
_symmetry.space_group_name_H-M   'P 1'
#
loop_
_entity.id
_entity.type
_entity.pdbx_description
1 polymer ?
#
loop_
_entity_poly.entity_id
_entity_poly.type
_entity_poly.pdbx_seq_one_letter_code
_entity_poly.pdbx_strand_id
1 'polypeptide(L)'
;MTPAPPDAAVYFIYPRDGDVIFPSSTVRFGLRNMGVAPAGVAKPNTGHHHLIINAPTPPLDEAIPADLNHIHLGGGQTERRITLPRGEHTLQLIFTDENHVPHDPPILSERIRVTVAPGGKRPEKRR
;
A
#
# COMPACT_ATOMS: atom_id res chain seq x y z
N MET A 1 6.23 3.78 -18.00
CA MET A 1 5.26 4.35 -17.06
C MET A 1 3.95 4.58 -17.79
N THR A 2 2.82 4.33 -17.14
CA THR A 2 1.47 4.49 -17.70
C THR A 2 0.76 5.70 -17.09
N PRO A 3 -0.10 6.42 -17.83
CA PRO A 3 -0.68 7.66 -17.35
C PRO A 3 -1.69 7.44 -16.20
N ALA A 4 -1.59 8.26 -15.17
CA ALA A 4 -2.59 8.36 -14.09
C ALA A 4 -3.57 9.52 -14.35
N PRO A 5 -4.86 9.37 -14.05
CA PRO A 5 -5.80 10.48 -14.15
C PRO A 5 -5.57 11.51 -13.03
N PRO A 6 -6.00 12.77 -13.23
CA PRO A 6 -5.97 13.77 -12.18
C PRO A 6 -6.69 13.29 -10.90
N ASP A 7 -6.17 13.71 -9.75
CA ASP A 7 -6.71 13.41 -8.42
C ASP A 7 -6.77 11.92 -8.04
N ALA A 8 -6.11 11.04 -8.80
CA ALA A 8 -5.86 9.66 -8.40
C ALA A 8 -5.08 9.62 -7.08
N ALA A 9 -5.53 8.78 -6.16
CA ALA A 9 -4.94 8.70 -4.83
C ALA A 9 -5.04 7.29 -4.27
N VAL A 10 -3.97 6.83 -3.63
CA VAL A 10 -3.93 5.62 -2.83
C VAL A 10 -3.71 6.01 -1.37
N TYR A 11 -4.43 5.38 -0.45
CA TYR A 11 -4.40 5.78 0.96
C TYR A 11 -4.69 4.61 1.91
N PHE A 12 -4.26 4.76 3.16
CA PHE A 12 -4.61 3.82 4.21
C PHE A 12 -6.01 4.11 4.74
N ILE A 13 -6.88 3.10 4.72
CA ILE A 13 -8.12 3.11 5.52
C ILE A 13 -7.79 2.77 6.97
N TYR A 14 -6.88 1.81 7.16
CA TYR A 14 -6.32 1.42 8.45
C TYR A 14 -4.96 0.73 8.24
N PRO A 15 -3.97 0.91 9.12
CA PRO A 15 -3.95 1.84 10.23
C PRO A 15 -3.79 3.29 9.78
N ARG A 16 -4.02 4.23 10.68
CA ARG A 16 -3.71 5.65 10.47
C ARG A 16 -2.32 5.97 11.03
N ASP A 17 -1.77 7.10 10.60
CA ASP A 17 -0.53 7.62 11.18
C ASP A 17 -0.66 7.79 12.71
N GLY A 18 0.35 7.29 13.44
CA GLY A 18 0.40 7.30 14.90
C GLY A 18 -0.42 6.20 15.59
N ASP A 19 -1.08 5.29 14.86
CA ASP A 19 -1.82 4.21 15.48
C ASP A 19 -0.90 3.18 16.16
N VAL A 20 -1.34 2.68 17.32
CA VAL A 20 -0.78 1.49 17.95
C VAL A 20 -1.56 0.27 17.45
N ILE A 21 -0.89 -0.71 16.87
CA ILE A 21 -1.49 -1.90 16.27
C ILE A 21 -0.96 -3.19 16.90
N PHE A 22 -1.69 -4.30 16.72
CA PHE A 22 -1.24 -5.60 17.19
C PHE A 22 -0.15 -6.17 16.27
N PRO A 23 0.72 -7.09 16.78
CA PRO A 23 1.73 -7.76 15.97
C PRO A 23 1.18 -8.41 14.71
N SER A 24 -0.05 -8.92 14.75
CA SER A 24 -0.76 -9.38 13.57
C SER A 24 -1.98 -8.49 13.33
N SER A 25 -1.92 -7.69 12.26
CA SER A 25 -2.95 -6.70 11.93
C SER A 25 -3.30 -6.76 10.45
N THR A 26 -4.57 -6.58 10.12
CA THR A 26 -5.03 -6.39 8.74
C THR A 26 -4.91 -4.93 8.37
N VAL A 27 -4.05 -4.61 7.42
CA VAL A 27 -3.93 -3.29 6.81
C VAL A 27 -4.92 -3.20 5.66
N ARG A 28 -5.62 -2.09 5.54
CA ARG A 28 -6.67 -1.83 4.54
C ARG A 28 -6.33 -0.59 3.73
N PHE A 29 -6.50 -0.72 2.42
CA PHE A 29 -6.12 0.27 1.43
C PHE A 29 -7.37 0.82 0.74
N GLY A 30 -7.32 2.08 0.36
CA GLY A 30 -8.30 2.73 -0.50
C GLY A 30 -7.63 3.28 -1.74
N LEU A 31 -8.42 3.40 -2.80
CA LEU A 31 -8.02 3.94 -4.10
C LEU A 31 -9.13 4.89 -4.59
N ARG A 32 -8.74 6.01 -5.19
CA ARG A 32 -9.65 6.98 -5.82
C ARG A 32 -9.25 7.21 -7.27
N ASN A 33 -10.25 7.40 -8.14
CA ASN A 33 -10.14 7.73 -9.58
C ASN A 33 -9.43 6.69 -10.46
N MET A 34 -9.15 5.49 -9.95
CA MET A 34 -8.61 4.37 -10.73
C MET A 34 -9.25 3.04 -10.32
N GLY A 35 -9.10 2.02 -11.17
CA GLY A 35 -9.55 0.65 -10.87
C GLY A 35 -8.41 -0.26 -10.43
N VAL A 36 -8.73 -1.32 -9.70
CA VAL A 36 -7.76 -2.37 -9.34
C VAL A 36 -7.83 -3.51 -10.37
N ALA A 37 -6.68 -3.93 -10.88
CA ALA A 37 -6.52 -5.08 -11.77
C ALA A 37 -5.33 -5.94 -11.31
N PRO A 38 -5.33 -7.26 -11.55
CA PRO A 38 -4.17 -8.10 -11.23
C PRO A 38 -2.92 -7.69 -12.02
N ALA A 39 -1.75 -7.97 -11.46
CA ALA A 39 -0.47 -7.88 -12.17
C ALA A 39 -0.50 -8.74 -13.45
N GLY A 40 0.19 -8.28 -14.50
CA GLY A 40 0.18 -8.90 -15.83
C GLY A 40 -1.10 -8.66 -16.66
N VAL A 41 -2.15 -8.06 -16.09
CA VAL A 41 -3.37 -7.71 -16.82
C VAL A 41 -3.31 -6.24 -17.24
N ALA A 42 -2.87 -6.00 -18.47
CA ALA A 42 -2.89 -4.66 -19.06
C ALA A 42 -4.34 -4.19 -19.27
N LYS A 43 -4.77 -3.22 -18.47
CA LYS A 43 -6.09 -2.60 -18.60
C LYS A 43 -5.99 -1.09 -18.33
N PRO A 44 -6.57 -0.24 -19.21
CA PRO A 44 -6.51 1.20 -19.04
C PRO A 44 -7.05 1.67 -17.68
N ASN A 45 -6.40 2.68 -17.10
CA ASN A 45 -6.79 3.30 -15.84
C ASN A 45 -6.89 2.30 -14.66
N THR A 46 -6.02 1.29 -14.65
CA THR A 46 -5.96 0.30 -13.58
C THR A 46 -4.53 -0.06 -13.20
N GLY A 47 -4.40 -0.74 -12.07
CA GLY A 47 -3.14 -1.18 -11.51
C GLY A 47 -3.37 -2.01 -10.24
N HIS A 48 -2.33 -2.17 -9.44
CA HIS A 48 -2.42 -2.88 -8.17
C HIS A 48 -1.57 -2.23 -7.07
N HIS A 49 -1.84 -2.62 -5.83
CA HIS A 49 -1.21 -2.05 -4.66
C HIS A 49 0.16 -2.69 -4.39
N HIS A 50 1.05 -1.90 -3.82
CA HIS A 50 2.26 -2.33 -3.15
C HIS A 50 2.29 -1.72 -1.75
N LEU A 51 2.71 -2.51 -0.77
CA LEU A 51 2.91 -2.06 0.60
C LEU A 51 4.39 -2.08 0.94
N ILE A 52 4.95 -0.91 1.20
CA ILE A 52 6.34 -0.69 1.60
C ILE A 52 6.42 -0.64 3.12
N ILE A 53 7.29 -1.45 3.70
CA ILE A 53 7.45 -1.62 5.15
C ILE A 53 8.90 -1.31 5.53
N ASN A 54 9.12 -0.34 6.41
CA ASN A 54 10.45 0.05 6.92
C ASN A 54 11.51 0.27 5.83
N ALA A 55 11.10 0.78 4.68
CA ALA A 55 11.98 1.07 3.55
C ALA A 55 11.69 2.49 3.00
N PRO A 56 12.70 3.12 2.37
CA PRO A 56 12.48 4.37 1.63
C PRO A 56 11.50 4.14 0.48
N THR A 57 11.04 5.23 -0.12
CA THR A 57 10.23 5.13 -1.34
C THR A 57 11.16 4.62 -2.45
N PRO A 58 10.84 3.50 -3.12
CA PRO A 58 11.65 2.97 -4.21
C PRO A 58 11.66 3.93 -5.42
N PRO A 59 12.57 3.70 -6.40
CA PRO A 59 12.54 4.42 -7.67
C PRO A 59 11.15 4.39 -8.32
N LEU A 60 10.74 5.52 -8.91
CA LEU A 60 9.38 5.70 -9.43
C LEU A 60 9.26 5.43 -10.94
N ASP A 61 10.38 5.07 -11.57
CA ASP A 61 10.55 4.78 -12.98
C ASP A 61 10.93 3.30 -13.24
N GLU A 62 11.08 2.52 -12.18
CA GLU A 62 11.42 1.10 -12.22
C GLU A 62 10.35 0.24 -11.54
N ALA A 63 10.43 -1.08 -11.75
CA ALA A 63 9.57 -2.02 -11.04
C ALA A 63 9.88 -2.02 -9.53
N ILE A 64 8.84 -2.15 -8.71
CA ILE A 64 9.02 -2.27 -7.26
C ILE A 64 9.91 -3.49 -6.95
N PRO A 65 10.94 -3.35 -6.09
CA PRO A 65 11.79 -4.47 -5.68
C PRO A 65 10.97 -5.61 -5.07
N ALA A 66 11.34 -6.86 -5.39
CA ALA A 66 10.70 -8.04 -4.82
C ALA A 66 11.52 -8.55 -3.62
N ASP A 67 11.30 -7.97 -2.44
CA ASP A 67 11.98 -8.37 -1.19
C ASP A 67 11.02 -8.38 0.02
N LEU A 68 11.55 -8.59 1.23
CA LEU A 68 10.75 -8.70 2.46
C LEU A 68 10.10 -7.38 2.91
N ASN A 69 10.61 -6.25 2.45
CA ASN A 69 10.14 -4.91 2.78
C ASN A 69 9.10 -4.39 1.78
N HIS A 70 8.96 -5.04 0.63
CA HIS A 70 8.08 -4.65 -0.46
C HIS A 70 7.04 -5.74 -0.73
N ILE A 71 5.84 -5.60 -0.18
CA ILE A 71 4.78 -6.59 -0.35
C ILE A 71 3.99 -6.29 -1.62
N HIS A 72 4.09 -7.19 -2.60
CA HIS A 72 3.31 -7.16 -3.83
C HIS A 72 1.87 -7.64 -3.57
N LEU A 73 0.90 -6.84 -4.02
CA LEU A 73 -0.53 -7.16 -3.94
C LEU A 73 -1.12 -7.28 -5.36
N GLY A 74 -0.36 -7.99 -6.21
CA GLY A 74 -0.68 -8.21 -7.63
C GLY A 74 -1.90 -9.09 -7.89
N GLY A 75 -2.57 -9.62 -6.86
CA GLY A 75 -3.87 -10.27 -7.02
C GLY A 75 -5.05 -9.30 -7.00
N GLY A 76 -4.78 -7.99 -6.91
CA GLY A 76 -5.80 -6.95 -6.74
C GLY A 76 -6.31 -6.85 -5.30
N GLN A 77 -5.49 -7.22 -4.32
CA GLN A 77 -5.90 -7.12 -2.92
C GLN A 77 -6.04 -5.65 -2.49
N THR A 78 -7.09 -5.37 -1.73
CA THR A 78 -7.34 -4.06 -1.09
C THR A 78 -7.10 -4.11 0.42
N GLU A 79 -6.72 -5.27 0.94
CA GLU A 79 -6.25 -5.44 2.31
C GLU A 79 -5.23 -6.57 2.41
N ARG A 80 -4.37 -6.51 3.42
CA ARG A 80 -3.37 -7.55 3.70
C ARG A 80 -3.20 -7.71 5.20
N ARG A 81 -3.29 -8.94 5.68
CA ARG A 81 -2.80 -9.29 7.01
C ARG A 81 -1.28 -9.32 7.00
N ILE A 82 -0.67 -8.46 7.82
CA ILE A 82 0.77 -8.43 8.04
C ILE A 82 1.10 -8.87 9.46
N THR A 83 2.32 -9.37 9.63
CA THR A 83 2.89 -9.64 10.94
C THR A 83 4.17 -8.83 11.08
N LEU A 84 4.23 -7.98 12.09
CA LEU A 84 5.37 -7.11 12.37
C LEU A 84 5.94 -7.41 13.76
N PRO A 85 7.27 -7.30 13.95
CA PRO A 85 7.89 -7.27 15.27
C PRO A 85 7.31 -6.15 16.15
N ARG A 86 7.56 -6.19 17.46
CA ARG A 86 7.20 -5.06 18.34
C ARG A 86 8.13 -3.88 18.08
N GLY A 87 7.60 -2.67 18.16
CA GLY A 87 8.36 -1.43 17.97
C GLY A 87 7.72 -0.49 16.94
N GLU A 88 8.48 0.53 16.55
CA GLU A 88 8.09 1.50 15.55
C GLU A 88 8.31 0.97 14.12
N HIS A 89 7.33 1.20 13.25
CA HIS A 89 7.39 0.83 11.85
C HIS A 89 6.85 1.93 10.95
N THR A 90 7.39 2.03 9.74
CA THR A 90 6.84 2.92 8.70
C THR A 90 6.16 2.10 7.62
N LEU A 91 4.99 2.55 7.18
CA LEU A 91 4.24 1.97 6.07
C LEU A 91 3.98 3.02 4.98
N GLN A 92 4.05 2.61 3.72
CA GLN A 92 3.64 3.44 2.58
C GLN A 92 2.97 2.56 1.51
N LEU A 93 1.99 3.10 0.81
CA LEU A 93 1.38 2.47 -0.37
C LEU A 93 1.89 3.11 -1.65
N ILE A 94 2.07 2.28 -2.66
CA ILE A 94 2.38 2.69 -4.02
C ILE A 94 1.41 1.93 -4.93
N PHE A 95 0.79 2.64 -5.87
CA PHE A 95 -0.07 2.04 -6.88
C PHE A 95 0.66 2.00 -8.22
N THR A 96 0.70 0.81 -8.83
CA THR A 96 1.54 0.54 -10.01
C THR A 96 0.77 -0.20 -11.09
N ASP A 97 1.32 -0.15 -12.30
CA ASP A 97 0.77 -0.80 -13.48
C ASP A 97 0.93 -2.33 -13.47
N GLU A 98 0.56 -2.99 -14.57
CA GLU A 98 0.62 -4.44 -14.70
C GLU A 98 2.03 -5.03 -14.57
N ASN A 99 3.07 -4.21 -14.77
CA ASN A 99 4.48 -4.59 -14.70
C ASN A 99 5.14 -4.19 -13.38
N HIS A 100 4.35 -3.75 -12.39
CA HIS A 100 4.82 -3.25 -11.09
C HIS A 100 5.57 -1.92 -11.18
N VAL A 101 5.43 -1.17 -12.27
CA VAL A 101 6.04 0.16 -12.42
C VAL A 101 5.04 1.23 -11.98
N PRO A 102 5.44 2.22 -11.16
CA PRO A 102 4.55 3.32 -10.81
C PRO A 102 4.01 4.07 -12.04
N HIS A 103 2.79 4.59 -11.89
CA HIS A 103 2.17 5.44 -12.92
C HIS A 103 2.87 6.80 -13.04
N ASP A 104 2.51 7.57 -14.08
CA ASP A 104 2.94 8.95 -14.26
C ASP A 104 1.72 9.90 -14.34
N PRO A 105 1.53 10.83 -13.39
CA PRO A 105 2.31 10.99 -12.18
C PRO A 105 2.18 9.78 -11.22
N PRO A 106 3.18 9.55 -10.35
CA PRO A 106 3.17 8.45 -9.40
C PRO A 106 2.06 8.62 -8.36
N ILE A 107 1.41 7.49 -8.02
CA ILE A 107 0.31 7.47 -7.06
C ILE A 107 0.81 6.80 -5.78
N LEU A 108 1.12 7.65 -4.79
CA LEU A 108 1.70 7.27 -3.51
C LEU A 108 0.75 7.68 -2.39
N SER A 109 0.73 6.92 -1.31
CA SER A 109 0.14 7.41 -0.06
C SER A 109 1.16 8.26 0.69
N GLU A 110 0.64 9.04 1.65
CA GLU A 110 1.45 9.48 2.78
C GLU A 110 2.16 8.29 3.43
N ARG A 111 3.39 8.53 3.92
CA ARG A 111 4.09 7.56 4.76
C ARG A 111 3.57 7.69 6.18
N ILE A 112 3.05 6.60 6.72
CA ILE A 112 2.55 6.55 8.09
C ILE A 112 3.55 5.85 9.00
N ARG A 113 3.58 6.24 10.27
CA ARG A 113 4.25 5.57 11.38
C ARG A 113 3.22 4.84 12.23
N VAL A 114 3.57 3.63 12.67
CA VAL A 114 2.75 2.82 13.56
C VAL A 114 3.61 2.17 14.64
N THR A 115 3.04 2.03 15.83
CA THR A 115 3.68 1.33 16.94
C THR A 115 3.06 -0.06 17.08
N VAL A 116 3.86 -1.11 17.04
CA VAL A 116 3.38 -2.48 17.25
C VAL A 116 3.55 -2.89 18.71
N ALA A 117 2.43 -3.15 19.39
CA ALA A 117 2.40 -3.52 20.81
C ALA A 117 1.27 -4.52 21.16
N PRO A 118 1.37 -5.25 22.29
CA PRO A 118 0.34 -6.20 22.74
C PRO A 118 -1.03 -5.59 23.05
N GLY A 119 -1.16 -4.26 23.06
CA GLY A 119 -2.39 -3.52 23.35
C GLY A 119 -2.88 -2.65 22.19
N GLY A 120 -2.61 -3.05 20.95
CA GLY A 120 -3.03 -2.29 19.76
C GLY A 120 -4.53 -2.00 19.70
N LYS A 121 -4.92 -0.93 19.03
CA LYS A 121 -6.33 -0.67 18.71
C LYS A 121 -6.79 -1.69 17.67
N ARG A 122 -8.02 -2.21 17.82
CA ARG A 122 -8.68 -2.94 16.73
C ARG A 122 -9.21 -1.91 15.72
N PRO A 123 -9.19 -2.19 14.40
CA PRO A 123 -9.84 -1.34 13.43
C PRO A 123 -11.31 -1.18 13.82
N GLU A 124 -11.76 0.07 13.94
CA GLU A 124 -13.15 0.39 14.29
C GLU A 124 -14.07 -0.23 13.22
N LYS A 125 -15.07 -1.00 13.65
CA LYS A 125 -16.08 -1.54 12.72
C LYS A 125 -16.93 -0.36 12.23
N ARG A 126 -16.69 0.13 11.01
CA ARG A 126 -17.65 1.01 10.35
C ARG A 126 -18.93 0.22 10.08
N ARG A 127 -20.05 0.72 10.61
CA ARG A 127 -21.41 0.37 10.21
C ARG A 127 -21.70 0.99 8.84
#